data_AF-W9EHD2-F1
#
_entry.id   AF-W9EHD2-F1
#
_cell.length_a   1.000
_cell.length_b   1.000
_cell.length_c   1.000
_cell.angle_alpha   90.00
_cell.angle_beta   90.00
_cell.angle_gamma   90.00
#
_symmetry.space_group_name_H-M   'P 1'
#
loop_
_entity.id
_entity.type
_entity.pdbx_description
1 polymer ?
#
loop_
_entity_poly.entity_id
_entity_poly.type
_entity_poly.pdbx_seq_one_letter_code
_entity_poly.pdbx_strand_id
1 'polypeptide(L)'
;MFIDLPQYIDSKEARVYARNEEGCMHVSWDIGDGKIMAFEYIPDNYPAVSCTIFKNDKEYKRRIYNIDWIQDCIPDDSPDKFSFKIGDTVKVIGRYYNGKTGIVVDIQHSRDTGNILLIVNLGGYIGNIKMTEDMIEKEEE
;
A
#
# COMPACT_ATOMS: atom_id res chain seq x y z
N MET A 1 -17.42 -29.23 -4.89
CA MET A 1 -16.89 -28.61 -6.12
C MET A 1 -16.02 -27.44 -5.68
N PHE A 2 -14.71 -27.61 -5.71
CA PHE A 2 -13.78 -26.49 -5.50
C PHE A 2 -13.57 -25.85 -6.87
N ILE A 3 -14.13 -24.66 -7.06
CA ILE A 3 -13.78 -23.84 -8.23
C ILE A 3 -12.43 -23.24 -7.88
N ASP A 4 -11.39 -23.59 -8.64
CA ASP A 4 -10.13 -22.86 -8.62
C ASP A 4 -10.38 -21.52 -9.32
N LEU A 5 -10.92 -20.57 -8.53
CA LEU A 5 -11.34 -19.24 -8.97
C LEU A 5 -10.19 -18.44 -9.62
N PRO A 6 -8.95 -18.46 -9.12
CA PRO A 6 -7.82 -17.77 -9.74
C PRO A 6 -7.66 -17.98 -11.24
N GLN A 7 -7.91 -19.18 -11.77
CA GLN A 7 -7.73 -19.46 -13.20
C GLN A 7 -8.79 -18.80 -14.10
N TYR A 8 -9.89 -18.31 -13.53
CA TYR A 8 -11.01 -17.69 -14.25
C TYR A 8 -11.05 -16.17 -14.12
N ILE A 9 -10.14 -15.58 -13.33
CA ILE A 9 -10.04 -14.13 -13.18
C ILE A 9 -9.21 -13.56 -14.33
N ASP A 10 -9.81 -12.64 -15.09
CA ASP A 10 -9.10 -11.93 -16.16
C ASP A 10 -8.20 -10.84 -15.57
N SER A 11 -6.89 -11.10 -15.59
CA SER A 11 -5.88 -10.16 -15.12
C SER A 11 -5.25 -9.29 -16.22
N LYS A 12 -5.64 -9.47 -17.50
CA LYS A 12 -4.99 -8.75 -18.61
C LYS A 12 -5.26 -7.25 -18.59
N GLU A 13 -6.51 -6.88 -18.28
CA GLU A 13 -6.97 -5.50 -18.16
C GLU A 13 -6.97 -5.04 -16.68
N ALA A 14 -6.30 -5.78 -15.80
CA ALA A 14 -6.24 -5.42 -14.40
C ALA A 14 -5.38 -4.17 -14.21
N ARG A 15 -5.88 -3.28 -13.37
CA ARG A 15 -5.14 -2.13 -12.88
C ARG A 15 -4.00 -2.58 -11.97
N VAL A 16 -4.31 -3.43 -11.00
CA VAL A 16 -3.34 -4.09 -10.13
C VAL A 16 -3.56 -5.59 -10.20
N TYR A 17 -2.48 -6.34 -10.40
CA TYR A 17 -2.45 -7.78 -10.24
C TYR A 17 -1.27 -8.15 -9.33
N ALA A 18 -1.57 -8.77 -8.20
CA ALA A 18 -0.59 -9.27 -7.25
C ALA A 18 -0.91 -10.72 -6.89
N ARG A 19 0.11 -11.58 -6.90
CA ARG A 19 0.01 -12.99 -6.48
C ARG A 19 1.28 -13.40 -5.75
N ASN A 20 1.15 -13.92 -4.54
CA ASN A 20 2.28 -14.39 -3.75
C ASN A 20 2.44 -15.93 -3.82
N GLU A 21 3.50 -16.46 -3.22
CA GLU A 21 3.81 -17.89 -3.20
C GLU A 21 2.82 -18.71 -2.37
N GLU A 22 2.13 -18.08 -1.40
CA GLU A 22 1.08 -18.70 -0.58
C GLU A 22 -0.24 -18.87 -1.33
N GLY A 23 -0.32 -18.38 -2.58
CA GLY A 23 -1.52 -18.44 -3.40
C GLY A 23 -2.53 -17.31 -3.10
N CYS A 24 -2.16 -16.33 -2.28
CA CYS A 24 -2.93 -15.10 -2.14
C CYS A 24 -2.94 -14.34 -3.47
N MET A 25 -4.10 -13.78 -3.82
CA MET A 25 -4.29 -13.06 -5.08
C MET A 25 -5.10 -11.79 -4.84
N HIS A 26 -4.63 -10.67 -5.38
CA HIS A 26 -5.36 -9.41 -5.46
C HIS A 26 -5.42 -8.98 -6.92
N VAL A 27 -6.63 -8.70 -7.40
CA VAL A 27 -6.85 -8.16 -8.75
C VAL A 27 -7.80 -6.99 -8.66
N SER A 28 -7.51 -5.89 -9.35
CA SER A 28 -8.40 -4.72 -9.39
C SER A 28 -8.64 -4.20 -10.79
N TRP A 29 -9.78 -3.56 -10.99
CA TRP A 29 -10.19 -2.96 -12.26
C TRP A 29 -10.86 -1.61 -12.03
N ASP A 30 -10.60 -0.67 -12.93
CA ASP A 30 -11.40 0.56 -13.02
C ASP A 30 -12.77 0.20 -13.61
N ILE A 31 -13.85 0.54 -12.90
CA ILE A 31 -15.23 0.21 -13.31
C ILE A 31 -16.05 1.43 -13.75
N GLY A 32 -15.37 2.55 -14.02
CA GLY A 32 -15.99 3.83 -14.38
C GLY A 32 -16.34 4.71 -13.17
N ASP A 33 -16.68 5.97 -13.43
CA ASP A 33 -16.96 7.01 -12.41
C ASP A 33 -15.82 7.21 -11.37
N GLY A 34 -14.59 6.83 -11.73
CA GLY A 34 -13.46 6.81 -10.80
C GLY A 34 -13.53 5.72 -9.73
N LYS A 35 -14.49 4.79 -9.79
CA LYS A 35 -14.63 3.67 -8.86
C LYS A 35 -13.72 2.52 -9.27
N ILE A 36 -13.29 1.75 -8.27
CA ILE A 36 -12.40 0.60 -8.45
C ILE A 36 -13.06 -0.62 -7.83
N MET A 37 -13.14 -1.72 -8.58
CA MET A 37 -13.50 -3.02 -8.04
C MET A 37 -12.22 -3.79 -7.75
N ALA A 38 -12.10 -4.37 -6.56
CA ALA A 38 -11.03 -5.31 -6.24
C ALA A 38 -11.60 -6.67 -5.84
N PHE A 39 -10.93 -7.71 -6.30
CA PHE A 39 -11.14 -9.10 -5.93
C PHE A 39 -9.92 -9.58 -5.14
N GLU A 40 -10.16 -10.21 -3.99
CA GLU A 40 -9.12 -10.85 -3.19
C GLU A 40 -9.46 -12.32 -2.97
N TYR A 41 -8.45 -13.18 -3.12
CA TYR A 41 -8.48 -14.58 -2.71
C TYR A 41 -7.35 -14.84 -1.73
N ILE A 42 -7.68 -15.33 -0.54
CA ILE A 42 -6.76 -15.64 0.56
C ILE A 42 -7.14 -17.06 1.05
N PRO A 43 -6.40 -18.12 0.63
CA PRO A 43 -6.79 -19.51 0.83
C PRO A 43 -7.15 -19.90 2.27
N ASP A 44 -6.38 -19.39 3.23
CA ASP A 44 -6.46 -19.78 4.65
C ASP A 44 -7.18 -18.75 5.53
N ASN A 45 -7.92 -17.82 4.93
CA ASN A 45 -8.73 -16.82 5.64
C ASN A 45 -10.23 -17.07 5.45
N TYR A 46 -11.08 -16.68 6.41
CA TYR A 46 -12.54 -16.71 6.24
C TYR A 46 -13.15 -15.30 6.36
N PRO A 47 -13.84 -14.80 5.32
CA PRO A 47 -14.08 -15.45 4.04
C PRO A 47 -12.80 -15.50 3.18
N ALA A 48 -12.60 -16.62 2.46
CA ALA A 48 -11.43 -16.81 1.60
C ALA A 48 -11.45 -15.95 0.35
N VAL A 49 -12.63 -15.42 0.00
CA VAL A 49 -12.84 -14.57 -1.16
C VAL A 49 -13.54 -13.30 -0.70
N SER A 50 -13.07 -12.16 -1.21
CA SER A 50 -13.77 -10.90 -1.06
C SER A 50 -13.83 -10.16 -2.40
N CYS A 51 -14.92 -9.42 -2.60
CA CYS A 51 -15.06 -8.46 -3.68
C CYS A 51 -15.50 -7.14 -3.06
N THR A 52 -14.75 -6.08 -3.32
CA THR A 52 -14.97 -4.76 -2.72
C THR A 52 -14.99 -3.69 -3.81
N ILE A 53 -15.94 -2.76 -3.71
CA ILE A 53 -15.98 -1.58 -4.57
C ILE A 53 -15.54 -0.37 -3.76
N PHE A 54 -14.50 0.30 -4.21
CA PHE A 54 -13.99 1.55 -3.66
C PHE A 54 -14.58 2.73 -4.42
N LYS A 55 -14.88 3.82 -3.69
CA LYS A 55 -15.52 5.00 -4.27
C LYS A 55 -14.59 5.80 -5.16
N ASN A 56 -13.29 5.70 -4.92
CA ASN A 56 -12.26 6.41 -5.66
C ASN A 56 -10.87 5.79 -5.46
N ASP A 57 -9.94 6.22 -6.31
CA ASP A 57 -8.49 5.90 -6.25
C ASP A 57 -7.89 6.07 -4.85
N LYS A 58 -8.18 7.20 -4.18
CA LYS A 58 -7.63 7.50 -2.85
C LYS A 58 -8.08 6.51 -1.79
N GLU A 59 -9.30 5.99 -1.88
CA GLU A 59 -9.82 4.98 -0.96
C GLU A 59 -9.17 3.61 -1.22
N TYR A 60 -9.07 3.23 -2.49
CA TYR A 60 -8.43 1.98 -2.92
C TYR A 60 -6.95 1.93 -2.51
N LYS A 61 -6.18 2.95 -2.89
CA LYS A 61 -4.76 3.06 -2.57
C LYS A 61 -4.49 2.93 -1.08
N ARG A 62 -5.27 3.62 -0.24
CA ARG A 62 -5.16 3.51 1.22
C ARG A 62 -5.39 2.09 1.74
N ARG A 63 -6.31 1.33 1.11
CA ARG A 63 -6.61 -0.03 1.51
C ARG A 63 -5.47 -0.98 1.19
N ILE A 64 -4.94 -0.93 -0.03
CA ILE A 64 -3.87 -1.85 -0.47
C ILE A 64 -2.49 -1.46 0.04
N TYR A 65 -2.33 -0.22 0.50
CA TYR A 65 -1.08 0.29 1.05
C TYR A 65 -0.65 -0.47 2.31
N ASN A 66 -1.58 -0.72 3.22
CA ASN A 66 -1.32 -1.41 4.50
C ASN A 66 -1.28 -2.94 4.35
N ILE A 67 -1.09 -3.45 3.14
CA ILE A 67 -1.09 -4.89 2.86
C ILE A 67 0.24 -5.24 2.21
N ASP A 68 1.22 -5.61 3.04
CA ASP A 68 2.62 -5.79 2.66
C ASP A 68 2.77 -6.71 1.45
N TRP A 69 2.11 -7.87 1.46
CA TRP A 69 2.21 -8.85 0.38
C TRP A 69 1.72 -8.31 -0.98
N ILE A 70 0.74 -7.40 -1.00
CA ILE A 70 0.33 -6.77 -2.26
C ILE A 70 1.43 -5.83 -2.73
N GLN A 71 1.96 -4.99 -1.83
CA GLN A 71 3.02 -4.04 -2.15
C GLN A 71 4.34 -4.73 -2.56
N ASP A 72 4.60 -5.94 -2.06
CA ASP A 72 5.76 -6.75 -2.44
C ASP A 72 5.61 -7.35 -3.85
N CYS A 73 4.39 -7.71 -4.25
CA CYS A 73 4.14 -8.40 -5.51
C CYS A 73 3.83 -7.49 -6.71
N ILE A 74 3.53 -6.21 -6.49
CA ILE A 74 3.31 -5.26 -7.60
C ILE A 74 4.63 -4.71 -8.16
N PRO A 75 4.73 -4.47 -9.48
CA PRO A 75 5.92 -3.89 -10.11
C PRO A 75 6.32 -2.55 -9.48
N ASP A 76 7.62 -2.26 -9.42
CA ASP A 76 8.13 -1.02 -8.80
C ASP A 76 7.76 0.25 -9.59
N ASP A 77 7.51 0.12 -10.89
CA ASP A 77 7.02 1.20 -11.76
C ASP A 77 5.49 1.34 -11.75
N SER A 78 4.78 0.52 -10.96
CA SER A 78 3.33 0.62 -10.84
C SER A 78 2.92 1.95 -10.19
N PRO A 79 1.94 2.68 -10.74
CA PRO A 79 1.41 3.90 -10.12
C PRO A 79 0.67 3.66 -8.79
N ASP A 80 0.41 2.39 -8.46
CA ASP A 80 -0.19 1.94 -7.21
C ASP A 80 0.86 1.35 -6.23
N LYS A 81 2.15 1.36 -6.62
CA LYS A 81 3.30 1.10 -5.73
C LYS A 81 3.58 2.33 -4.89
N PHE A 82 3.78 2.10 -3.60
CA PHE A 82 4.20 3.16 -2.71
C PHE A 82 5.69 3.10 -2.43
N SER A 83 6.31 4.28 -2.29
CA SER A 83 7.74 4.39 -2.08
C SER A 83 8.18 3.93 -0.69
N PHE A 84 7.29 3.95 0.31
CA PHE A 84 7.59 3.60 1.71
C PHE A 84 6.59 2.58 2.26
N LYS A 85 7.00 1.82 3.28
CA LYS A 85 6.21 0.83 4.02
C LYS A 85 6.40 1.02 5.52
N ILE A 86 5.48 0.49 6.33
CA ILE A 86 5.68 0.40 7.79
C ILE A 86 6.90 -0.47 8.05
N GLY A 87 7.79 -0.03 8.93
CA GLY A 87 9.04 -0.69 9.26
C GLY A 87 10.23 -0.19 8.43
N ASP A 88 10.01 0.56 7.35
CA ASP A 88 11.12 1.13 6.59
C ASP A 88 11.96 2.09 7.46
N THR A 89 13.27 1.91 7.43
CA THR A 89 14.23 2.87 7.98
C THR A 89 14.39 4.02 7.01
N VAL A 90 14.21 5.24 7.52
CA VAL A 90 14.22 6.46 6.73
C VAL A 90 15.08 7.52 7.38
N LYS A 91 15.74 8.31 6.55
CA LYS A 91 16.51 9.47 6.97
C LYS A 91 15.79 10.74 6.57
N VAL A 92 15.68 11.67 7.50
CA VAL A 92 15.00 12.96 7.29
C VAL A 92 15.93 13.88 6.50
N ILE A 93 15.45 14.37 5.36
CA ILE A 93 16.12 15.39 4.53
C ILE A 93 15.44 16.77 4.64
N GLY A 94 14.25 16.82 5.22
CA GLY A 94 13.53 18.06 5.50
C GLY A 94 14.28 18.98 6.47
N ARG A 95 13.97 20.27 6.43
CA ARG A 95 14.66 21.31 7.22
C ARG A 95 14.69 21.03 8.72
N TYR A 96 13.59 20.52 9.27
CA TYR A 96 13.49 20.12 10.67
C TYR A 96 13.91 18.66 10.83
N TYR A 97 14.80 18.38 11.78
CA TYR A 97 15.35 17.05 12.04
C TYR A 97 16.24 16.47 10.92
N ASN A 98 16.74 17.31 10.01
CA ASN A 98 17.66 16.89 8.95
C ASN A 98 18.80 15.99 9.48
N GLY A 99 19.04 14.87 8.80
CA GLY A 99 20.05 13.87 9.14
C GLY A 99 19.66 12.94 10.29
N LYS A 100 18.44 13.07 10.85
CA LYS A 100 17.93 12.07 11.80
C LYS A 100 17.38 10.88 11.05
N THR A 101 17.72 9.69 11.54
CA THR A 101 17.10 8.43 11.13
C THR A 101 15.90 8.13 12.01
N GLY A 102 14.89 7.49 11.43
CA GLY A 102 13.76 6.93 12.15
C GLY A 102 13.13 5.78 11.40
N ILE A 103 12.07 5.24 11.98
CA ILE A 103 11.31 4.12 11.42
C ILE A 103 9.91 4.61 11.09
N VAL A 104 9.42 4.27 9.90
CA VAL A 104 8.02 4.49 9.54
C VAL A 104 7.13 3.57 10.39
N VAL A 105 6.27 4.15 11.23
CA VAL A 105 5.41 3.38 12.16
C VAL A 105 3.94 3.38 11.78
N ASP A 106 3.51 4.32 10.93
CA ASP A 106 2.14 4.41 10.41
C ASP A 106 2.11 5.30 9.18
N ILE A 107 1.12 5.12 8.31
CA ILE A 107 0.92 5.95 7.12
C ILE A 107 -0.55 6.31 6.98
N GLN A 108 -0.78 7.59 6.80
CA GLN A 108 -2.10 8.19 6.80
C GLN A 108 -2.29 8.98 5.52
N HIS A 109 -3.51 8.98 4.97
CA HIS A 109 -3.87 10.00 4.00
C HIS A 109 -4.37 11.24 4.72
N SER A 110 -3.77 12.38 4.41
CA SER A 110 -4.31 13.68 4.76
C SER A 110 -5.72 13.81 4.19
N ARG A 111 -6.69 14.10 5.07
CA ARG A 111 -8.07 14.39 4.65
C ARG A 111 -8.12 15.67 3.83
N ASP A 112 -7.31 16.65 4.19
CA ASP A 112 -7.36 18.01 3.66
C ASP A 112 -6.59 18.16 2.35
N THR A 113 -5.40 17.54 2.24
CA THR A 113 -4.51 17.73 1.08
C THR A 113 -4.52 16.57 0.09
N GLY A 114 -5.02 15.39 0.47
CA GLY A 114 -4.90 14.19 -0.37
C GLY A 114 -3.59 13.43 -0.21
N ASN A 115 -2.53 14.13 0.23
CA ASN A 115 -1.18 13.60 0.36
C ASN A 115 -1.09 12.43 1.34
N ILE A 116 -0.10 11.58 1.08
CA ILE A 116 0.36 10.55 2.00
C ILE A 116 1.21 11.22 3.09
N LEU A 117 0.92 10.91 4.34
CA LEU A 117 1.64 11.34 5.52
C LEU A 117 2.21 10.11 6.21
N LEU A 118 3.53 10.07 6.29
CA LEU A 118 4.29 9.06 7.00
C LEU A 118 4.43 9.51 8.46
N ILE A 119 4.09 8.64 9.39
CA ILE A 119 4.39 8.82 10.82
C ILE A 119 5.74 8.15 11.06
N VAL A 120 6.77 8.95 11.31
CA VAL A 120 8.14 8.48 11.53
C VAL A 120 8.48 8.62 13.00
N ASN A 121 8.89 7.52 13.63
CA ASN A 121 9.44 7.54 14.98
C ASN A 121 10.95 7.81 14.90
N LEU A 122 11.37 9.00 15.37
CA LEU A 122 12.78 9.41 15.36
C LEU A 122 13.55 9.00 16.64
N GLY A 123 12.92 8.22 17.51
CA GLY A 123 13.49 7.76 18.78
C GLY A 123 13.66 8.86 19.84
N GLY A 124 14.10 8.43 21.03
CA GLY A 124 14.38 9.32 22.16
C GLY A 124 13.17 10.16 22.60
N TYR A 125 13.41 11.42 22.94
CA TYR A 125 12.36 12.36 23.38
C TYR A 125 11.58 13.00 22.21
N ILE A 126 11.96 12.73 20.95
CA ILE A 126 11.33 13.36 19.77
C ILE A 126 9.99 12.68 19.45
N GLY A 127 9.94 11.35 19.55
CA GLY A 127 8.72 10.57 19.31
C GLY A 127 8.28 10.54 17.84
N ASN A 128 6.97 10.46 17.64
CA ASN A 128 6.35 10.29 16.32
C ASN A 128 6.12 11.64 15.64
N ILE A 129 6.65 11.82 14.43
CA ILE A 129 6.52 13.03 13.62
C ILE A 129 5.80 12.70 12.31
N LYS A 130 4.86 13.56 11.90
CA LYS A 130 4.21 13.44 10.58
C LYS A 130 5.09 14.08 9.52
N MET A 131 5.34 13.37 8.43
CA MET A 131 6.18 13.80 7.32
C MET A 131 5.55 13.43 5.99
N THR A 132 5.84 14.19 4.94
CA THR A 132 5.52 13.82 3.57
C THR A 132 6.72 13.10 2.94
N GLU A 133 6.49 12.40 1.83
CA GLU A 133 7.53 11.61 1.15
C GLU A 133 8.74 12.44 0.71
N ASP A 134 8.54 13.72 0.34
CA ASP A 134 9.61 14.64 -0.05
C ASP A 134 10.50 15.12 1.12
N MET A 135 10.12 14.80 2.36
CA MET A 135 10.88 15.17 3.55
C MET A 135 11.84 14.08 4.02
N ILE A 136 11.81 12.89 3.41
CA ILE A 136 12.59 11.74 3.83
C ILE A 136 13.18 10.97 2.64
N GLU A 137 14.22 10.21 2.89
CA GLU A 137 14.80 9.24 1.95
C GLU A 137 14.85 7.85 2.61
N LYS A 138 14.74 6.80 1.80
CA LYS A 138 15.01 5.44 2.27
C LYS A 138 16.48 5.30 2.61
N GLU A 139 16.77 4.73 3.77
CA GLU A 139 18.13 4.34 4.13
C GLU A 139 18.30 2.88 3.69
N GLU A 140 19.13 2.65 2.68
CA GLU A 140 19.53 1.30 2.28
C GLU A 140 20.53 0.76 3.32
N GLU A 141 20.26 -0.44 3.85
CA GLU A 141 21.17 -1.16 4.76
C GLU A 141 22.45 -1.66 4.06
#